data_AF-A0A382A0C5-F1
#
_entry.id   AF-A0A382A0C5-F1
#
_cell.length_a   1.000
_cell.length_b   1.000
_cell.length_c   1.000
_cell.angle_alpha   90.00
_cell.angle_beta   90.00
_cell.angle_gamma   90.00
#
_symmetry.space_group_name_H-M   'P 1'
#
loop_
_entity.id
_entity.type
_entity.pdbx_description
1 polymer ?
#
loop_
_entity_poly.entity_id
_entity_poly.type
_entity_poly.pdbx_seq_one_letter_code
_entity_poly.pdbx_strand_id
1 'polypeptide(L)'
;VSWPFQYAHGDTLPFGGTDCPQSTFPDAAAVILPAPLERTVSYISGTRLGPGEILRASSQLELWDEELGIDVHPRGLCTLPEMKLPFPSQSDALEEIHRIAKTIIGLNKFLVTLGGEHSITPPLVAAATAHSDDLSILQIDAHADLRDSYLGNPNSHACAIRRSLEYAPCTQVGIRSLSTEEAMIVD
;
A
#
# COMPACT_ATOMS: atom_id res chain seq x y z
N VAL A 1 21.07 2.99 7.92
CA VAL A 1 20.02 2.02 8.30
C VAL A 1 20.30 0.72 7.55
N SER A 2 20.42 -0.43 8.22
CA SER A 2 20.71 -1.70 7.52
C SER A 2 19.42 -2.50 7.31
N TRP A 3 18.70 -2.20 6.23
CA TRP A 3 17.74 -3.13 5.65
C TRP A 3 18.41 -3.82 4.45
N PRO A 4 18.03 -5.07 4.09
CA PRO A 4 18.75 -5.91 3.13
C PRO A 4 18.47 -5.59 1.66
N PHE A 5 18.02 -4.37 1.35
CA PHE A 5 17.61 -3.94 0.02
C PHE A 5 17.96 -2.47 -0.24
N GLN A 6 17.87 -2.05 -1.50
CA GLN A 6 18.03 -0.65 -1.88
C GLN A 6 16.91 -0.28 -2.84
N TYR A 7 16.47 0.98 -2.78
CA TYR A 7 15.55 1.61 -3.72
C TYR A 7 15.81 3.12 -3.68
N ALA A 8 15.41 3.84 -4.73
CA ALA A 8 15.52 5.30 -4.71
C ALA A 8 14.52 5.86 -3.69
N HIS A 9 14.95 6.77 -2.80
CA HIS A 9 14.08 7.28 -1.74
C HIS A 9 14.35 8.74 -1.36
N GLY A 10 13.37 9.34 -0.67
CA GLY A 10 13.46 10.65 -0.05
C GLY A 10 13.99 10.59 1.38
N ASP A 11 13.68 11.64 2.14
CA ASP A 11 13.92 11.68 3.57
C ASP A 11 12.92 10.78 4.31
N THR A 12 13.28 10.35 5.51
CA THR A 12 12.38 9.56 6.36
C THR A 12 11.58 10.48 7.26
N LEU A 13 10.26 10.30 7.27
CA LEU A 13 9.36 10.89 8.23
C LEU A 13 8.69 9.75 9.02
N PRO A 14 8.94 9.59 10.33
CA PRO A 14 8.38 8.49 11.09
C PRO A 14 6.86 8.64 11.28
N PHE A 15 6.15 7.52 11.19
CA PHE A 15 4.75 7.46 11.60
C PHE A 15 4.65 7.63 13.12
N GLY A 16 3.73 8.47 13.58
CA GLY A 16 3.58 8.84 14.99
C GLY A 16 4.54 9.95 15.46
N GLY A 17 5.33 10.56 14.56
CA GLY A 17 6.21 11.68 14.89
C GLY A 17 7.60 11.29 15.43
N THR A 18 8.45 12.29 15.62
CA THR A 18 9.89 12.11 15.97
C THR A 18 10.15 11.95 17.47
N ASP A 19 9.20 12.34 18.31
CA ASP A 19 9.35 12.28 19.77
C ASP A 19 9.13 10.87 20.32
N CYS A 20 8.77 9.93 19.43
CA CYS A 20 8.34 8.59 19.76
C CYS A 20 9.44 7.56 19.45
N PRO A 21 9.67 6.54 20.31
CA PRO A 21 10.73 5.55 20.10
C PRO A 21 10.51 4.69 18.84
N GLN A 22 11.30 4.92 17.79
CA GLN A 22 11.24 4.14 16.56
C GLN A 22 12.03 2.83 16.68
N SER A 23 11.47 1.73 16.16
CA SER A 23 12.19 0.47 16.04
C SER A 23 13.07 0.47 14.78
N THR A 24 14.22 -0.19 14.87
CA THR A 24 15.05 -0.40 13.69
C THR A 24 14.44 -1.46 12.78
N PHE A 25 14.79 -1.47 11.50
CA PHE A 25 14.25 -2.45 10.56
C PHE A 25 14.46 -3.91 11.02
N PRO A 26 15.63 -4.35 11.52
CA PRO A 26 15.79 -5.69 12.07
C PRO A 26 14.76 -6.06 13.15
N ASP A 27 14.55 -5.16 14.11
CA ASP A 27 13.72 -5.39 15.30
C ASP A 27 12.23 -5.12 15.08
N ALA A 28 11.87 -4.53 13.93
CA ALA A 28 10.50 -4.15 13.63
C ALA A 28 9.62 -5.38 13.31
N ALA A 29 8.46 -5.43 13.96
CA ALA A 29 7.37 -6.35 13.64
C ALA A 29 6.51 -5.81 12.49
N ALA A 30 6.30 -4.49 12.43
CA ALA A 30 5.56 -3.82 11.38
C ALA A 30 6.42 -2.78 10.66
N VAL A 31 6.31 -2.75 9.32
CA VAL A 31 7.07 -1.86 8.46
C VAL A 31 6.12 -1.01 7.64
N ILE A 32 6.26 0.31 7.75
CA ILE A 32 5.51 1.27 6.96
C ILE A 32 6.33 1.65 5.73
N LEU A 33 5.79 1.39 4.55
CA LEU A 33 6.39 1.71 3.24
C LEU A 33 5.57 2.80 2.54
N PRO A 34 6.07 4.04 2.45
CA PRO A 34 5.40 5.08 1.68
C PRO A 34 5.71 4.95 0.19
N ALA A 35 4.68 4.73 -0.65
CA ALA A 35 4.77 4.46 -2.08
C ALA A 35 3.90 5.48 -2.90
N PRO A 36 4.43 6.68 -3.18
CA PRO A 36 3.68 7.82 -3.73
C PRO A 36 3.47 7.74 -5.25
N LEU A 37 2.95 6.62 -5.76
CA LEU A 37 2.66 6.47 -7.19
C LEU A 37 1.37 7.20 -7.57
N GLU A 38 1.42 8.05 -8.60
CA GLU A 38 0.26 8.68 -9.24
C GLU A 38 0.55 8.85 -10.73
N ARG A 39 -0.17 8.11 -11.57
CA ARG A 39 0.00 8.11 -13.03
C ARG A 39 -1.28 7.86 -13.80
N THR A 40 -2.26 7.19 -13.18
CA THR A 40 -3.46 6.73 -13.85
C THR A 40 -4.73 7.39 -13.35
N VAL A 41 -4.67 8.22 -12.31
CA VAL A 41 -5.82 8.96 -11.78
C VAL A 41 -6.64 9.62 -12.89
N SER A 42 -7.96 9.50 -12.80
CA SER A 42 -8.89 9.87 -13.87
C SER A 42 -9.53 11.25 -13.70
N TYR A 43 -9.54 11.82 -12.49
CA TYR A 43 -10.19 13.10 -12.22
C TYR A 43 -9.29 14.12 -11.50
N ILE A 44 -9.09 13.98 -10.20
CA ILE A 44 -8.28 14.89 -9.40
C ILE A 44 -6.93 14.25 -9.09
N SER A 45 -5.85 14.99 -9.32
CA SER A 45 -4.49 14.63 -8.92
C SER A 45 -4.16 15.10 -7.51
N GLY A 46 -3.13 14.51 -6.89
CA GLY A 46 -2.66 14.85 -5.56
C GLY A 46 -2.42 13.63 -4.65
N THR A 47 -2.89 12.45 -5.01
CA THR A 47 -2.64 11.18 -4.29
C THR A 47 -1.16 10.90 -4.07
N ARG A 48 -0.24 11.33 -4.96
CA ARG A 48 1.21 11.19 -4.69
C ARG A 48 1.67 11.89 -3.40
N LEU A 49 0.95 12.89 -2.91
CA LEU A 49 1.25 13.58 -1.66
C LEU A 49 0.69 12.84 -0.43
N GLY A 50 -0.22 11.90 -0.65
CA GLY A 50 -0.92 11.15 0.39
C GLY A 50 0.00 10.53 1.44
N PRO A 51 1.05 9.78 1.07
CA PRO A 51 1.93 9.14 2.04
C PRO A 51 2.59 10.15 2.99
N GLY A 52 3.16 11.22 2.44
CA GLY A 52 3.77 12.29 3.23
C GLY A 52 2.78 13.00 4.15
N GLU A 53 1.56 13.30 3.68
CA GLU A 53 0.54 13.97 4.50
C GLU A 53 0.00 13.05 5.62
N ILE A 54 -0.17 11.75 5.36
CA ILE A 54 -0.53 10.77 6.40
C ILE A 54 0.53 10.73 7.49
N LEU A 55 1.81 10.66 7.11
CA LEU A 55 2.92 10.66 8.06
C LEU A 55 2.97 11.94 8.89
N ARG A 56 2.77 13.12 8.28
CA ARG A 56 2.68 14.39 9.01
C ARG A 56 1.50 14.42 9.97
N ALA A 57 0.30 14.06 9.51
CA ALA A 57 -0.90 14.04 10.33
C ALA A 57 -0.79 13.05 11.50
N SER A 58 -0.13 11.90 11.29
CA SER A 58 0.05 10.89 12.33
C SER A 58 0.81 11.38 13.56
N SER A 59 1.64 12.43 13.43
CA SER A 59 2.33 13.06 14.57
C SER A 59 1.41 13.77 15.55
N GLN A 60 0.13 13.98 15.19
CA GLN A 60 -0.87 14.65 16.01
C GLN A 60 -1.79 13.68 16.74
N LEU A 61 -1.54 12.37 16.62
CA LEU A 61 -2.30 11.34 17.31
C LEU A 61 -1.66 11.00 18.65
N GLU A 62 -2.50 10.78 19.66
CA GLU A 62 -2.07 10.16 20.90
C GLU A 62 -1.67 8.70 20.65
N LEU A 63 -0.65 8.22 21.34
CA LEU A 63 -0.11 6.86 21.12
C LEU A 63 -0.87 5.77 21.88
N TRP A 64 -1.77 6.18 22.78
CA TRP A 64 -2.58 5.27 23.59
C TRP A 64 -3.77 4.75 22.79
N ASP A 65 -3.85 3.43 22.68
CA ASP A 65 -5.03 2.76 22.14
C ASP A 65 -5.99 2.39 23.29
N GLU A 66 -7.20 2.96 23.27
CA GLU A 66 -8.21 2.77 24.32
C GLU A 66 -8.79 1.34 24.32
N GLU A 67 -8.97 0.73 23.14
CA GLU A 67 -9.58 -0.59 23.00
C GLU A 67 -8.62 -1.68 23.50
N LEU A 68 -7.33 -1.53 23.20
CA LEU A 68 -6.28 -2.46 23.60
C LEU A 68 -5.69 -2.13 24.98
N GLY A 69 -5.87 -0.90 25.47
CA GLY A 69 -5.33 -0.43 26.75
C GLY A 69 -3.79 -0.43 26.79
N ILE A 70 -3.15 -0.09 25.67
CA ILE A 70 -1.68 -0.09 25.54
C ILE A 70 -1.17 1.09 24.72
N ASP A 71 0.11 1.42 24.90
CA ASP A 71 0.87 2.18 23.91
C ASP A 71 1.30 1.23 22.78
N VAL A 72 0.87 1.55 21.55
CA VAL A 72 1.14 0.74 20.36
C VAL A 72 2.52 1.03 19.76
N HIS A 73 3.07 2.22 20.01
CA HIS A 73 4.29 2.69 19.38
C HIS A 73 5.55 1.85 19.69
N PRO A 74 5.82 1.42 20.94
CA PRO A 74 7.01 0.64 21.26
C PRO A 74 6.95 -0.82 20.74
N ARG A 75 5.90 -1.21 19.99
CA ARG A 75 5.65 -2.60 19.55
C ARG A 75 6.32 -2.99 18.24
N GLY A 76 7.42 -2.34 17.87
CA GLY A 76 8.19 -2.76 16.69
C GLY A 76 7.76 -2.08 15.39
N LEU A 77 7.46 -0.78 15.41
CA LEU A 77 7.15 0.00 14.22
C LEU A 77 8.42 0.60 13.60
N CYS A 78 8.60 0.40 12.29
CA CYS A 78 9.65 1.06 11.51
C CYS A 78 9.05 1.68 10.25
N THR A 79 9.15 3.00 10.12
CA THR A 79 8.81 3.71 8.87
C THR A 79 10.03 3.79 7.97
N LEU A 80 9.91 3.29 6.77
CA LEU A 80 10.92 3.41 5.72
C LEU A 80 10.84 4.80 5.05
N PRO A 81 11.95 5.31 4.47
CA PRO A 81 11.90 6.52 3.68
C PRO A 81 10.97 6.36 2.47
N GLU A 82 10.28 7.44 2.12
CA GLU A 82 9.35 7.47 1.00
C GLU A 82 10.03 7.07 -0.31
N MET A 83 9.41 6.14 -1.05
CA MET A 83 9.93 5.67 -2.34
C MET A 83 9.94 6.80 -3.36
N LYS A 84 11.07 6.96 -4.06
CA LYS A 84 11.13 7.66 -5.34
C LYS A 84 10.95 6.63 -6.44
N LEU A 85 10.03 6.90 -7.36
CA LEU A 85 9.70 6.00 -8.47
C LEU A 85 10.06 6.66 -9.82
N PRO A 86 11.35 6.91 -10.12
CA PRO A 86 11.82 7.62 -11.32
C PRO A 86 11.78 6.73 -12.58
N PHE A 87 10.77 5.87 -12.70
CA PHE A 87 10.64 4.93 -13.80
C PHE A 87 9.81 5.53 -14.94
N PRO A 88 10.16 5.32 -16.21
CA PRO A 88 9.39 5.88 -17.32
C PRO A 88 8.04 5.16 -17.51
N SER A 89 7.99 3.85 -17.30
CA SER A 89 6.76 3.07 -17.44
C SER A 89 6.09 2.81 -16.09
N GLN A 90 4.77 2.64 -16.12
CA GLN A 90 4.03 2.27 -14.92
C GLN A 90 4.38 0.86 -14.44
N SER A 91 4.55 -0.09 -15.36
CA SER A 91 4.91 -1.46 -15.02
C SER A 91 6.22 -1.53 -14.25
N ASP A 92 7.25 -0.80 -14.68
CA ASP A 92 8.54 -0.75 -13.97
C ASP A 92 8.38 -0.23 -12.53
N ALA A 93 7.53 0.80 -12.33
CA ALA A 93 7.25 1.34 -11.00
C ALA A 93 6.50 0.32 -10.11
N LEU A 94 5.55 -0.42 -10.68
CA LEU A 94 4.81 -1.47 -9.99
C LEU A 94 5.70 -2.68 -9.65
N GLU A 95 6.62 -3.06 -10.54
CA GLU A 95 7.61 -4.11 -10.32
C GLU A 95 8.57 -3.75 -9.17
N GLU A 96 9.00 -2.49 -9.07
CA GLU A 96 9.84 -2.04 -7.95
C GLU A 96 9.09 -2.11 -6.61
N ILE A 97 7.81 -1.70 -6.60
CA ILE A 97 6.94 -1.84 -5.41
C ILE A 97 6.80 -3.32 -5.03
N HIS A 98 6.51 -4.20 -6.00
CA HIS A 98 6.43 -5.64 -5.77
C HIS A 98 7.72 -6.19 -5.16
N ARG A 99 8.88 -5.84 -5.72
CA ARG A 99 10.19 -6.32 -5.28
C ARG A 99 10.48 -5.95 -3.82
N ILE A 100 10.21 -4.69 -3.45
CA ILE A 100 10.40 -4.21 -2.07
C ILE A 100 9.39 -4.88 -1.14
N ALA A 101 8.11 -4.91 -1.49
CA ALA A 101 7.08 -5.54 -0.68
C ALA A 101 7.37 -7.03 -0.43
N LYS A 102 7.73 -7.78 -1.48
CA LYS A 102 8.07 -9.20 -1.40
C LYS A 102 9.26 -9.43 -0.48
N THR A 103 10.27 -8.56 -0.52
CA THR A 103 11.43 -8.66 0.36
C THR A 103 11.05 -8.41 1.82
N ILE A 104 10.24 -7.39 2.11
CA ILE A 104 9.81 -7.06 3.48
C ILE A 104 8.97 -8.19 4.07
N ILE A 105 7.96 -8.66 3.32
CA ILE A 105 7.06 -9.75 3.75
C ILE A 105 7.85 -11.05 3.94
N GLY A 106 8.79 -11.36 3.05
CA GLY A 106 9.65 -12.55 3.16
C GLY A 106 10.60 -12.55 4.37
N LEU A 107 10.76 -11.41 5.03
CA LEU A 107 11.47 -11.30 6.32
C LEU A 107 10.53 -11.42 7.53
N ASN A 108 9.31 -11.94 7.31
CA ASN A 108 8.27 -12.13 8.31
C ASN A 108 7.89 -10.81 9.03
N LYS A 109 7.79 -9.72 8.26
CA LYS A 109 7.37 -8.41 8.75
C LYS A 109 5.99 -8.07 8.22
N PHE A 110 5.16 -7.49 9.09
CA PHE A 110 3.85 -6.99 8.70
C PHE A 110 4.00 -5.70 7.89
N LEU A 111 3.67 -5.74 6.60
CA LEU A 111 3.82 -4.60 5.70
C LEU A 111 2.57 -3.73 5.72
N VAL A 112 2.76 -2.44 5.99
CA VAL A 112 1.74 -1.39 5.80
C VAL A 112 2.23 -0.47 4.69
N THR A 113 1.50 -0.37 3.59
CA THR A 113 1.87 0.54 2.49
C THR A 113 0.98 1.78 2.52
N LEU A 114 1.61 2.95 2.57
CA LEU A 114 0.92 4.22 2.38
C LEU A 114 1.02 4.57 0.90
N GLY A 115 -0.10 4.45 0.19
CA GLY A 115 -0.14 4.58 -1.26
C GLY A 115 -0.36 6.00 -1.76
N GLY A 116 -0.18 6.15 -3.07
CA GLY A 116 -0.83 7.21 -3.84
C GLY A 116 -2.13 6.71 -4.43
N GLU A 117 -2.10 6.25 -5.67
CA GLU A 117 -3.27 5.71 -6.37
C GLU A 117 -3.44 4.19 -6.15
N HIS A 118 -4.64 3.67 -6.46
CA HIS A 118 -5.02 2.29 -6.17
C HIS A 118 -4.25 1.23 -6.99
N SER A 119 -3.58 1.64 -8.08
CA SER A 119 -2.86 0.73 -8.99
C SER A 119 -1.68 0.01 -8.35
N ILE A 120 -1.23 0.44 -7.16
CA ILE A 120 -0.17 -0.24 -6.41
C ILE A 120 -0.64 -1.54 -5.73
N THR A 121 -1.94 -1.80 -5.67
CA THR A 121 -2.47 -2.93 -4.90
C THR A 121 -2.13 -4.31 -5.49
N PRO A 122 -2.28 -4.56 -6.81
CA PRO A 122 -1.92 -5.85 -7.40
C PRO A 122 -0.49 -6.33 -7.08
N PRO A 123 0.57 -5.51 -7.25
CA PRO A 123 1.92 -5.97 -6.90
C PRO A 123 2.10 -6.23 -5.40
N LEU A 124 1.37 -5.53 -4.52
CA LEU A 124 1.40 -5.78 -3.06
C LEU A 124 0.71 -7.10 -2.71
N VAL A 125 -0.47 -7.37 -3.30
CA VAL A 125 -1.20 -8.64 -3.11
C VAL A 125 -0.34 -9.80 -3.62
N ALA A 126 0.23 -9.69 -4.82
CA ALA A 126 1.12 -10.70 -5.38
C ALA A 126 2.35 -10.98 -4.49
N ALA A 127 2.87 -9.96 -3.80
CA ALA A 127 3.97 -10.12 -2.86
C ALA A 127 3.55 -10.85 -1.57
N ALA A 128 2.32 -10.60 -1.10
CA ALA A 128 1.76 -11.23 0.08
C ALA A 128 1.39 -12.70 -0.16
N THR A 129 0.74 -13.01 -1.27
CA THR A 129 0.35 -14.39 -1.63
C THR A 129 1.54 -15.29 -1.92
N ALA A 130 2.69 -14.74 -2.32
CA ALA A 130 3.93 -15.50 -2.43
C ALA A 130 4.45 -16.08 -1.09
N HIS A 131 3.90 -15.65 0.04
CA HIS A 131 4.27 -16.08 1.39
C HIS A 131 3.11 -16.68 2.20
N SER A 132 1.89 -16.66 1.67
CA SER A 132 0.69 -17.21 2.31
C SER A 132 -0.29 -17.70 1.25
N ASP A 133 -0.56 -19.01 1.26
CA ASP A 133 -1.48 -19.65 0.31
C ASP A 133 -2.96 -19.42 0.63
N ASP A 134 -3.26 -18.93 1.84
CA ASP A 134 -4.62 -18.67 2.33
C ASP A 134 -4.78 -17.19 2.67
N LEU A 135 -4.88 -16.36 1.63
CA LEU A 135 -5.04 -14.91 1.75
C LEU A 135 -6.30 -14.46 1.01
N SER A 136 -7.10 -13.62 1.67
CA SER A 136 -8.26 -12.95 1.08
C SER A 136 -8.10 -11.43 1.16
N ILE A 137 -8.66 -10.72 0.18
CA ILE A 137 -8.67 -9.26 0.12
C ILE A 137 -9.98 -8.76 0.73
N LEU A 138 -9.88 -7.77 1.62
CA LEU A 138 -11.02 -6.94 2.03
C LEU A 138 -10.82 -5.53 1.46
N GLN A 139 -11.64 -5.15 0.49
CA GLN A 139 -11.61 -3.82 -0.10
C GLN A 139 -12.74 -2.96 0.50
N ILE A 140 -12.38 -1.80 1.02
CA ILE A 140 -13.33 -0.78 1.45
C ILE A 140 -13.22 0.39 0.47
N ASP A 141 -14.20 0.52 -0.42
CA ASP A 141 -14.15 1.50 -1.50
C ASP A 141 -15.56 1.93 -1.93
N ALA A 142 -15.67 3.05 -2.62
CA ALA A 142 -16.87 3.44 -3.35
C ALA A 142 -16.96 2.75 -4.73
N HIS A 143 -15.82 2.39 -5.32
CA HIS A 143 -15.69 1.84 -6.68
C HIS A 143 -15.26 0.39 -6.66
N ALA A 144 -15.78 -0.41 -7.60
CA ALA A 144 -15.44 -1.82 -7.69
C ALA A 144 -13.98 -2.05 -8.13
N ASP A 145 -13.45 -1.18 -9.00
CA ASP A 145 -12.11 -1.33 -9.60
C ASP A 145 -11.89 -2.71 -10.26
N LEU A 146 -12.96 -3.24 -10.85
CA LEU A 146 -13.05 -4.56 -11.48
C LEU A 146 -12.95 -4.50 -13.00
N ARG A 147 -12.69 -3.32 -13.58
CA ARG A 147 -12.50 -3.19 -15.03
C ARG A 147 -11.30 -4.00 -15.49
N ASP A 148 -11.44 -4.62 -16.66
CA ASP A 148 -10.31 -5.32 -17.28
C ASP A 148 -9.24 -4.35 -17.81
N SER A 149 -9.67 -3.20 -18.32
CA SER A 149 -8.79 -2.11 -18.77
C SER A 149 -9.52 -0.77 -18.65
N TYR A 150 -8.76 0.29 -18.40
CA TYR A 150 -9.27 1.65 -18.41
C TYR A 150 -8.37 2.54 -19.28
N LEU A 151 -8.96 3.21 -20.28
CA LEU A 151 -8.24 3.98 -21.30
C LEU A 151 -7.09 3.19 -21.97
N GLY A 152 -7.29 1.89 -22.17
CA GLY A 152 -6.31 0.99 -22.78
C GLY A 152 -5.21 0.50 -21.82
N ASN A 153 -5.25 0.88 -20.54
CA ASN A 153 -4.26 0.47 -19.54
C ASN A 153 -4.87 -0.54 -18.53
N PRO A 154 -4.44 -1.81 -18.54
CA PRO A 154 -4.89 -2.82 -17.57
C PRO A 154 -4.29 -2.65 -16.17
N ASN A 155 -3.26 -1.81 -16.04
CA ASN A 155 -2.63 -1.46 -14.77
C ASN A 155 -3.20 -0.16 -14.17
N SER A 156 -4.31 0.37 -14.69
CA SER A 156 -4.96 1.55 -14.11
C SER A 156 -5.47 1.31 -12.69
N HIS A 157 -5.59 2.38 -11.88
CA HIS A 157 -6.25 2.35 -10.58
C HIS A 157 -7.64 1.69 -10.65
N ALA A 158 -8.42 1.98 -11.70
CA ALA A 158 -9.75 1.40 -11.91
C ALA A 158 -9.76 -0.10 -12.27
N CYS A 159 -8.59 -0.74 -12.34
CA CYS A 159 -8.42 -2.16 -12.63
C CYS A 159 -7.74 -2.90 -11.46
N ALA A 160 -7.48 -2.20 -10.34
CA ALA A 160 -6.66 -2.71 -9.26
C ALA A 160 -7.21 -4.02 -8.65
N ILE A 161 -8.51 -4.11 -8.41
CA ILE A 161 -9.10 -5.33 -7.86
C ILE A 161 -9.18 -6.42 -8.92
N ARG A 162 -9.50 -6.07 -10.17
CA ARG A 162 -9.51 -7.05 -11.27
C ARG A 162 -8.17 -7.79 -11.38
N ARG A 163 -7.05 -7.06 -11.31
CA ARG A 163 -5.69 -7.62 -11.31
C ARG A 163 -5.37 -8.38 -10.02
N SER A 164 -5.88 -7.91 -8.88
CA SER A 164 -5.64 -8.56 -7.59
C SER A 164 -6.36 -9.91 -7.46
N LEU A 165 -7.50 -10.08 -8.13
CA LEU A 165 -8.25 -11.35 -8.20
C LEU A 165 -7.48 -12.49 -8.89
N GLU A 166 -6.40 -12.18 -9.61
CA GLU A 166 -5.49 -13.19 -10.17
C GLU A 166 -4.71 -13.92 -9.08
N TYR A 167 -4.65 -13.36 -7.86
CA TYR A 167 -3.85 -13.85 -6.74
C TYR A 167 -4.70 -14.30 -5.53
N ALA A 168 -5.79 -13.60 -5.22
CA ALA A 168 -6.59 -13.85 -4.03
C ALA A 168 -8.07 -13.47 -4.23
N PRO A 169 -9.02 -14.18 -3.61
CA PRO A 169 -10.42 -13.77 -3.60
C PRO A 169 -10.61 -12.45 -2.86
N CYS A 170 -11.64 -11.67 -3.25
CA CYS A 170 -11.91 -10.34 -2.69
C CYS A 170 -13.35 -10.24 -2.16
N THR A 171 -13.51 -9.60 -0.99
CA THR A 171 -14.79 -9.10 -0.49
C THR A 171 -14.78 -7.59 -0.54
N GLN A 172 -15.81 -6.99 -1.13
CA GLN A 172 -15.93 -5.54 -1.31
C GLN A 172 -16.99 -4.95 -0.38
N VAL A 173 -16.69 -3.80 0.24
CA VAL A 173 -17.59 -3.10 1.16
C VAL A 173 -17.69 -1.63 0.77
N GLY A 174 -18.92 -1.11 0.69
CA GLY A 174 -19.20 0.30 0.41
C GLY A 174 -19.39 0.65 -1.07
N ILE A 175 -19.36 -0.36 -1.96
CA ILE A 175 -19.47 -0.17 -3.40
C ILE A 175 -20.80 0.50 -3.77
N ARG A 176 -20.69 1.58 -4.53
CA ARG A 176 -21.82 2.41 -5.01
C ARG A 176 -21.57 3.02 -6.38
N SER A 177 -20.51 2.60 -7.06
CA SER A 177 -20.11 3.04 -8.40
C SER A 177 -19.47 1.86 -9.15
N LEU A 178 -20.13 1.41 -10.23
CA LEU A 178 -19.68 0.31 -11.07
C LEU A 178 -19.99 0.60 -12.55
N SER A 179 -19.19 0.06 -13.46
CA SER A 179 -19.58 -0.10 -14.87
C SER A 179 -20.55 -1.27 -15.06
N THR A 180 -21.21 -1.32 -16.22
CA THR A 180 -22.04 -2.47 -16.61
C THR A 180 -21.23 -3.77 -16.64
N GLU A 181 -19.99 -3.72 -17.13
CA GLU A 181 -19.10 -4.88 -17.14
C GLU A 181 -18.73 -5.34 -15.74
N GLU A 182 -18.44 -4.41 -14.83
CA GLU A 182 -18.11 -4.72 -13.43
C GLU A 182 -19.30 -5.33 -12.70
N ALA A 183 -20.53 -4.83 -12.93
CA ALA A 183 -21.73 -5.37 -12.31
C ALA A 183 -22.01 -6.84 -12.66
N MET A 184 -21.52 -7.32 -13.82
CA MET A 184 -21.65 -8.74 -14.21
C MET A 184 -20.63 -9.65 -13.50
N ILE A 185 -19.65 -9.10 -12.78
CA ILE A 185 -18.60 -9.85 -12.07
C ILE A 185 -18.95 -10.02 -10.58
N VAL A 186 -19.74 -9.11 -10.00
CA VAL A 186 -19.94 -8.94 -8.55
C VAL A 186 -21.02 -9.90 -7.96
N ASP A 187 -21.49 -10.88 -8.73
CA ASP A 187 -22.48 -11.88 -8.27
C ASP A 187 -21.90 -12.99 -7.38
#